data_AF-A0A4Y2IA31-F1
#
_entry.id   AF-A0A4Y2IA31-F1
#
_cell.length_a   1.000
_cell.length_b   1.000
_cell.length_c   1.000
_cell.angle_alpha   90.00
_cell.angle_beta   90.00
_cell.angle_gamma   90.00
#
_symmetry.space_group_name_H-M   'P 1'
#
loop_
_entity.id
_entity.type
_entity.pdbx_description
1 polymer ?
#
loop_
_entity_poly.entity_id
_entity_poly.type
_entity_poly.pdbx_seq_one_letter_code
_entity_poly.pdbx_strand_id
1 'polypeptide(L)'
;MQLLDLKTQDLWSGKFTELKSKLEELEVQKCIHIAQQKWTDLKEIPRVQALIFGSWDSLPEYYSEVKKLAYKVLTIVGSTYSCEQAFSCMNIIKSKVRSQLTNKNLESCA
;
A
#
# COMPACT_ATOMS: atom_id res chain seq x y z
N MET A 1 23.32 -6.86 16.08
CA MET A 1 22.54 -6.75 17.33
C MET A 1 21.16 -6.09 17.13
N GLN A 2 20.98 -5.12 16.24
CA GLN A 2 19.69 -4.42 16.01
C GLN A 2 18.46 -5.35 15.82
N LEU A 3 18.56 -6.42 15.03
CA LEU A 3 17.45 -7.37 14.80
C LEU A 3 17.08 -8.18 16.05
N LEU A 4 18.07 -8.52 16.88
CA LEU A 4 17.84 -9.21 18.16
C LEU A 4 17.21 -8.25 19.16
N ASP A 5 17.73 -7.02 19.26
CA ASP A 5 17.14 -5.95 20.09
C ASP A 5 15.69 -5.65 19.70
N LEU A 6 15.43 -5.52 18.40
CA LEU A 6 14.09 -5.24 17.89
C LEU A 6 13.10 -6.36 18.23
N LYS A 7 13.56 -7.62 18.25
CA LYS A 7 12.74 -8.78 18.62
C LYS A 7 12.45 -8.81 20.12
N THR A 8 13.40 -8.39 20.95
CA THR A 8 13.28 -8.43 22.42
C THR A 8 12.57 -7.21 23.00
N GLN A 9 12.56 -6.08 22.28
CA GLN A 9 11.82 -4.90 22.71
C GLN A 9 10.33 -5.01 22.39
N ASP A 10 9.52 -4.65 23.37
CA ASP A 10 8.07 -4.38 23.25
C ASP A 10 7.76 -3.21 22.29
N LEU A 11 8.77 -2.43 21.94
CA LEU A 11 8.70 -1.37 20.94
C LEU A 11 8.02 -1.84 19.64
N TRP A 12 8.39 -3.03 19.15
CA TRP A 12 7.88 -3.52 17.87
C TRP A 12 6.42 -3.94 17.94
N SER A 13 6.01 -4.63 19.01
CA SER A 13 4.61 -5.04 19.18
C SER A 13 3.70 -3.83 19.37
N GLY A 14 4.14 -2.83 20.13
CA GLY A 14 3.43 -1.56 20.29
C GLY A 14 3.30 -0.79 18.98
N LYS A 15 4.41 -0.56 18.27
CA LYS A 15 4.43 0.18 17.00
C LYS A 15 3.65 -0.53 15.89
N PHE A 16 3.70 -1.86 15.85
CA PHE A 16 2.94 -2.63 14.88
C PHE A 16 1.44 -2.60 15.18
N THR A 17 1.05 -2.68 16.45
CA THR A 17 -0.35 -2.52 16.87
C THR A 17 -0.86 -1.12 16.51
N GLU A 18 -0.06 -0.09 16.79
CA GLU A 18 -0.37 1.30 16.42
C GLU A 18 -0.54 1.46 14.89
N LEU A 19 0.41 0.93 14.10
CA LEU A 19 0.33 0.96 12.64
C LEU A 19 -0.91 0.20 12.13
N LYS A 20 -1.20 -0.97 12.69
CA LYS A 20 -2.37 -1.76 12.32
C LYS A 20 -3.66 -0.96 12.56
N SER A 21 -3.83 -0.36 13.73
CA SER A 21 -5.00 0.46 14.04
C SER A 21 -5.13 1.66 13.09
N LYS A 22 -4.04 2.35 12.75
CA LYS A 22 -4.05 3.44 11.77
C LYS A 22 -4.47 2.97 10.37
N LEU A 23 -4.06 1.77 9.96
CA LEU A 23 -4.46 1.19 8.68
C LEU A 23 -5.94 0.79 8.66
N GLU A 24 -6.45 0.22 9.75
CA GLU A 24 -7.86 -0.10 9.91
C GLU A 24 -8.72 1.17 9.88
N GLU A 25 -8.32 2.21 10.61
CA GLU A 25 -9.01 3.50 10.61
C GLU A 25 -9.01 4.15 9.22
N LEU A 26 -7.89 4.10 8.50
CA LEU A 26 -7.80 4.60 7.13
C LEU A 26 -8.81 3.89 6.22
N GLU A 27 -8.96 2.58 6.34
CA GLU A 27 -9.88 1.81 5.50
C GLU A 27 -11.34 2.11 5.83
N VAL A 28 -11.67 2.27 7.12
CA VAL A 28 -12.98 2.75 7.57
C VAL A 28 -13.27 4.14 7.00
N GLN A 29 -12.30 5.06 7.05
CA GLN A 29 -12.44 6.39 6.48
C GLN A 29 -12.72 6.32 4.97
N LYS A 30 -11.98 5.53 4.19
CA LYS A 30 -12.28 5.35 2.76
C LYS A 30 -13.69 4.86 2.52
N CYS A 31 -14.14 3.86 3.28
CA CYS A 31 -15.49 3.31 3.15
C CYS A 31 -16.57 4.37 3.41
N ILE A 32 -16.40 5.19 4.44
CA ILE A 32 -17.31 6.29 4.76
C ILE A 32 -17.37 7.31 3.61
N HIS A 33 -16.22 7.71 3.07
CA HIS A 33 -16.17 8.69 1.97
C HIS A 33 -16.81 8.16 0.69
N ILE A 34 -16.61 6.88 0.37
CA ILE A 34 -17.27 6.20 -0.77
C ILE A 34 -18.78 6.17 -0.55
N ALA A 35 -19.24 5.77 0.64
CA ALA A 35 -20.67 5.74 0.97
C ALA A 35 -21.32 7.13 0.88
N GLN A 36 -20.57 8.19 1.20
CA GLN A 36 -21.01 9.58 1.09
C GLN A 36 -20.83 10.18 -0.32
N GLN A 37 -20.30 9.43 -1.30
CA GLN A 37 -19.97 9.89 -2.66
C GLN A 37 -19.06 11.13 -2.71
N LYS A 38 -18.22 11.33 -1.68
CA LYS A 38 -17.28 12.45 -1.58
C LYS A 38 -15.95 12.09 -2.26
N TRP A 39 -15.97 12.06 -3.59
CA TRP A 39 -14.82 11.63 -4.40
C TRP A 39 -13.64 12.60 -4.36
N THR A 40 -13.87 13.89 -4.09
CA THR A 40 -12.83 14.90 -3.93
C THR A 40 -11.97 14.65 -2.70
N ASP A 41 -12.61 14.21 -1.61
CA ASP A 41 -12.00 14.07 -0.30
C ASP A 41 -11.19 12.77 -0.19
N LEU A 42 -11.47 11.78 -1.06
CA LEU A 42 -10.66 10.57 -1.21
C LEU A 42 -9.21 10.85 -1.65
N LYS A 43 -8.96 11.98 -2.34
CA LYS A 43 -7.61 12.37 -2.76
C LYS A 43 -6.75 12.87 -1.60
N GLU A 44 -7.38 13.40 -0.55
CA GLU A 44 -6.72 13.91 0.66
C GLU A 44 -6.41 12.79 1.65
N ILE A 45 -7.00 11.60 1.49
CA ILE A 45 -6.72 10.45 2.35
C ILE A 45 -5.27 9.99 2.17
N PRO A 46 -4.49 9.86 3.26
CA PRO A 46 -3.12 9.38 3.19
C PRO A 46 -3.02 8.03 2.50
N ARG A 47 -2.03 7.87 1.62
CA ARG A 47 -1.76 6.55 1.03
C ARG A 47 -1.31 5.58 2.12
N VAL A 48 -1.74 4.33 2.01
CA VAL A 48 -1.30 3.22 2.90
C VAL A 48 0.22 3.17 2.99
N GLN A 49 0.92 3.36 1.86
CA GLN A 49 2.37 3.43 1.80
C GLN A 49 2.95 4.55 2.68
N ALA A 50 2.34 5.74 2.70
CA ALA A 50 2.82 6.86 3.50
C ALA A 50 2.74 6.57 5.00
N LEU A 51 1.66 5.91 5.45
CA LEU A 51 1.55 5.47 6.85
C LEU A 51 2.60 4.44 7.22
N ILE A 52 2.82 3.45 6.35
CA ILE A 52 3.83 2.40 6.58
C ILE A 52 5.23 3.02 6.67
N PHE A 53 5.62 3.83 5.68
CA PHE A 53 6.94 4.49 5.67
C PHE A 53 7.11 5.43 6.86
N GLY A 54 6.12 6.25 7.19
CA GLY A 54 6.17 7.14 8.36
C GLY A 54 6.36 6.37 9.68
N SER A 55 5.72 5.21 9.84
CA SER A 55 5.93 4.35 11.01
C SER A 55 7.35 3.82 11.11
N TRP A 56 7.95 3.40 9.98
CA TRP A 56 9.35 2.94 9.95
C TRP A 56 10.34 4.08 10.17
N ASP A 57 10.10 5.26 9.60
CA ASP A 57 10.94 6.45 9.76
C ASP A 57 10.95 6.94 11.21
N SER A 58 9.84 6.78 11.93
CA SER A 58 9.72 7.15 13.36
C SER A 58 10.61 6.33 14.30
N LEU A 59 11.16 5.20 13.86
CA LEU A 59 12.08 4.41 14.69
C LEU A 59 13.41 5.16 14.90
N PRO A 60 14.11 4.93 16.01
CA PRO A 60 15.44 5.50 16.23
C PRO A 60 16.43 5.17 15.10
N GLU A 61 17.39 6.06 14.86
CA GLU A 61 18.44 5.88 13.84
C GLU A 61 19.36 4.68 14.12
N TYR A 62 19.38 4.24 15.38
CA TYR A 62 19.99 2.97 15.76
C TYR A 62 19.49 1.78 14.92
N TYR A 63 18.27 1.82 14.36
CA TYR A 63 17.71 0.75 13.53
C TYR A 63 17.88 0.98 12.02
N SER A 64 18.80 1.85 11.59
CA SER A 64 18.98 2.24 10.18
C SER A 64 19.15 1.07 9.20
N GLU A 65 19.88 0.02 9.56
CA GLU A 65 20.06 -1.16 8.69
C GLU A 65 18.78 -2.00 8.58
N VAL A 66 17.99 -2.07 9.66
CA VAL A 66 16.67 -2.71 9.63
C VAL A 66 15.70 -1.91 8.78
N LYS A 67 15.68 -0.57 8.90
CA LYS A 67 14.84 0.30 8.06
C LYS A 67 15.15 0.08 6.57
N LYS A 68 16.44 0.06 6.21
CA LYS A 68 16.89 -0.21 4.82
C LYS A 68 16.40 -1.56 4.32
N LEU A 69 16.49 -2.61 5.15
CA LEU A 69 15.99 -3.94 4.78
C LEU A 69 14.47 -3.93 4.60
N ALA A 70 13.74 -3.33 5.54
CA ALA A 70 12.28 -3.21 5.48
C ALA A 70 11.82 -2.50 4.19
N TYR A 71 12.47 -1.41 3.80
CA TYR A 71 12.14 -0.68 2.56
C TYR A 71 12.39 -1.50 1.30
N LYS A 72 13.47 -2.29 1.26
CA LYS A 72 13.72 -3.22 0.15
C LYS A 72 12.62 -4.28 0.07
N VAL A 73 12.24 -4.90 1.19
CA VAL A 73 11.19 -5.92 1.23
C VAL A 73 9.83 -5.33 0.84
N LEU A 74 9.47 -4.17 1.37
CA LEU A 74 8.21 -3.47 1.05
C LEU A 74 8.10 -3.13 -0.43
N THR A 75 9.22 -2.75 -1.06
CA THR A 75 9.26 -2.44 -2.50
C THR A 75 8.99 -3.68 -3.34
N ILE A 76 9.54 -4.84 -2.96
CA ILE A 76 9.29 -6.11 -3.65
C ILE A 76 7.80 -6.47 -3.56
N VAL A 77 7.22 -6.48 -2.35
CA VAL A 77 5.80 -6.82 -2.15
C VAL A 77 4.88 -5.84 -2.89
N GLY A 78 5.17 -4.54 -2.84
CA GLY A 78 4.40 -3.53 -3.56
C GLY A 78 4.46 -3.68 -5.08
N SER A 79 5.62 -4.03 -5.63
CA SER A 79 5.78 -4.28 -7.06
C SER A 79 5.03 -5.53 -7.52
N THR A 80 5.07 -6.62 -6.73
CA THR A 80 4.33 -7.85 -7.04
C THR A 80 2.83 -7.61 -7.07
N TYR A 81 2.27 -6.95 -6.04
CA TYR A 81 0.85 -6.61 -6.00
C TYR A 81 0.43 -5.74 -7.20
N SER A 82 1.25 -4.75 -7.56
CA SER A 82 0.97 -3.87 -8.70
C SER A 82 0.98 -4.64 -10.02
N CYS A 83 1.93 -5.55 -10.19
CA CYS A 83 1.99 -6.44 -11.35
C CYS A 83 0.76 -7.35 -11.41
N GLU A 84 0.36 -7.96 -10.29
CA GLU A 84 -0.83 -8.82 -10.22
C GLU A 84 -2.11 -8.06 -10.56
N GLN A 85 -2.28 -6.84 -10.04
CA GLN A 85 -3.40 -5.97 -10.40
C GLN A 85 -3.40 -5.64 -11.89
N ALA A 86 -2.24 -5.27 -12.46
CA ALA A 86 -2.12 -5.01 -13.89
C ALA A 86 -2.46 -6.24 -14.74
N PHE A 87 -2.01 -7.44 -14.35
CA PHE A 87 -2.37 -8.70 -15.02
C PHE A 87 -3.86 -9.03 -14.89
N SER A 88 -4.47 -8.75 -13.74
CA SER A 88 -5.91 -8.91 -13.53
C SER A 88 -6.71 -7.99 -14.45
N CYS A 89 -6.36 -6.70 -14.51
CA CYS A 89 -6.95 -5.74 -15.44
C CYS A 89 -6.80 -6.18 -16.90
N MET A 90 -5.61 -6.67 -17.29
CA MET A 90 -5.37 -7.21 -18.63
C MET A 90 -6.24 -8.44 -18.93
N ASN A 91 -6.53 -9.29 -17.95
CA ASN A 91 -7.42 -10.43 -18.13
C ASN A 91 -8.89 -10.02 -18.31
N ILE A 92 -9.34 -8.95 -17.65
CA ILE A 92 -10.67 -8.35 -17.88
C ILE A 92 -10.75 -7.82 -19.32
N ILE A 93 -9.72 -7.11 -19.79
CA ILE A 93 -9.60 -6.61 -21.18
C ILE A 93 -9.59 -7.78 -22.19
N LYS A 94 -8.89 -8.88 -21.87
CA LYS A 94 -8.80 -10.08 -22.73
C LYS A 94 -10.11 -10.85 -22.87
N SER A 95 -11.05 -10.75 -21.94
CA SER A 95 -12.26 -11.61 -21.94
C SER A 95 -13.47 -11.03 -22.69
N LYS A 96 -13.61 -9.70 -22.79
CA LYS A 96 -14.83 -9.06 -23.31
C LYS A 96 -14.67 -8.31 -24.64
N VAL A 97 -13.45 -7.88 -24.99
CA VAL A 97 -13.21 -6.93 -26.10
C VAL A 97 -12.10 -7.36 -27.05
N ARG A 98 -11.56 -8.59 -26.89
CA ARG A 98 -10.39 -9.10 -27.64
C ARG A 98 -10.56 -9.05 -29.17
N SER A 99 -11.78 -9.13 -29.69
CA SER A 99 -12.07 -9.03 -31.13
C SER A 99 -12.30 -7.59 -31.62
N GLN A 100 -12.36 -6.60 -30.71
CA GLN A 100 -12.78 -5.22 -30.97
C GLN A 100 -11.72 -4.19 -30.57
N LEU A 101 -10.43 -4.50 -30.77
CA LEU A 101 -9.38 -3.48 -30.67
C LEU A 101 -9.50 -2.51 -31.86
N THR A 102 -10.19 -1.41 -31.62
CA THR A 102 -10.23 -0.22 -32.49
C THR A 102 -9.52 0.93 -31.81
N ASN A 103 -8.99 1.88 -32.59
CA ASN A 103 -8.16 2.98 -32.09
C ASN A 103 -8.82 3.82 -30.97
N LYS A 104 -10.17 3.80 -30.89
CA LYS A 104 -10.96 4.46 -29.84
C LYS A 104 -10.88 3.79 -28.47
N ASN A 105 -10.61 2.48 -28.41
CA ASN A 105 -10.67 1.69 -27.17
C ASN A 105 -9.29 1.55 -26.51
N LEU A 106 -8.24 1.99 -27.21
CA LEU A 106 -6.86 2.03 -26.71
C LEU A 106 -6.69 2.98 -25.51
N GLU A 107 -7.48 4.06 -25.46
CA GLU A 107 -7.45 4.99 -24.31
C GLU A 107 -8.01 4.39 -23.02
N SER A 108 -8.81 3.31 -23.10
CA SER A 108 -9.31 2.61 -21.91
C SER A 108 -8.31 1.62 -21.29
N CYS A 109 -7.10 1.53 -21.83
CA CYS A 109 -6.01 0.68 -21.33
C CYS A 109 -4.96 1.45 -20.50
N ALA A 110 -5.15 2.76 -20.28
CA ALA A 110 -4.32 3.60 -19.40
C ALA A 110 -4.99 3.80 -18.05
#